data_AF-A0AAN6TQE6-F1
#
_entry.id   AF-A0AAN6TQE6-F1
#
_cell.length_a   1.000
_cell.length_b   1.000
_cell.length_c   1.000
_cell.angle_alpha   90.00
_cell.angle_beta   90.00
_cell.angle_gamma   90.00
#
_symmetry.space_group_name_H-M   'P 1'
#
loop_
_entity.id
_entity.type
_entity.pdbx_description
1 polymer ?
#
loop_
_entity_poly.entity_id
_entity_poly.type
_entity_poly.pdbx_seq_one_letter_code
_entity_poly.pdbx_strand_id
1 'polypeptide(L)'
;MARQNHSCITITNIALSEFNPPFLATPAAQTFDAHNRSLRFPAHTPALAAVLRDATHIARLLQAASTSGSGCAKLASSAVHDTFILLGFRLQALSPLVARPSLAASFTAGTLAMPCKEGGSLEERAASVGLVAFVASFLWGGGCGRLTSGPLRWVEEAARDVITSCLPLSRNGMDDESVALGELLLWMLFVGVSSGVFEVRYASGGWVAVKTGEVMRSLGLVDADWESVTSVLERFPWIDALHGRKGRVHWERSKVLF
;
A
#
# COMPACT_ATOMS: atom_id res chain seq x y z
N MET A 1 2.29 -5.59 -38.57
CA MET A 1 1.91 -4.82 -37.37
C MET A 1 1.08 -5.71 -36.46
N ALA A 2 1.70 -6.33 -35.46
CA ALA A 2 1.03 -7.24 -34.53
C ALA A 2 0.34 -6.43 -33.41
N ARG A 3 -0.98 -6.62 -33.24
CA ARG A 3 -1.73 -6.06 -32.11
C ARG A 3 -1.42 -6.91 -30.87
N GLN A 4 -0.82 -6.31 -29.85
CA GLN A 4 -0.75 -6.90 -28.52
C GLN A 4 -2.14 -6.91 -27.91
N ASN A 5 -2.68 -8.10 -27.66
CA ASN A 5 -3.92 -8.29 -26.92
C ASN A 5 -3.67 -7.97 -25.45
N HIS A 6 -4.26 -6.89 -24.96
CA HIS A 6 -4.31 -6.57 -23.53
C HIS A 6 -5.22 -7.60 -22.83
N SER A 7 -4.63 -8.48 -22.01
CA SER A 7 -5.39 -9.32 -21.09
C SER A 7 -5.86 -8.44 -19.94
N CYS A 8 -7.10 -7.96 -20.03
CA CYS A 8 -7.78 -7.32 -18.91
C CYS A 8 -8.19 -8.42 -17.92
N ILE A 9 -7.63 -8.41 -16.71
CA ILE A 9 -8.12 -9.26 -15.62
C ILE A 9 -9.44 -8.67 -15.16
N THR A 10 -10.54 -9.12 -15.77
CA THR A 10 -11.89 -8.75 -15.36
C THR A 10 -12.32 -9.69 -14.23
N ILE A 11 -12.33 -9.21 -13.00
CA ILE A 11 -12.86 -9.94 -11.83
C ILE A 11 -14.38 -9.65 -11.78
N THR A 12 -15.21 -10.61 -12.20
CA THR A 12 -16.69 -10.51 -12.11
C THR A 12 -17.25 -11.25 -10.89
N ASN A 13 -18.20 -10.59 -10.21
CA ASN A 13 -19.00 -11.01 -9.04
C ASN A 13 -19.52 -12.46 -9.08
N ILE A 14 -19.33 -13.25 -8.00
CA ILE A 14 -20.16 -14.43 -7.65
C ILE A 14 -20.25 -14.61 -6.11
N ALA A 15 -21.42 -15.09 -5.67
CA ALA A 15 -21.91 -15.26 -4.31
C ALA A 15 -21.18 -16.28 -3.41
N LEU A 16 -21.29 -16.04 -2.11
CA LEU A 16 -20.72 -16.82 -1.01
C LEU A 16 -21.61 -18.02 -0.62
N SER A 17 -21.05 -19.22 -0.61
CA SER A 17 -21.50 -20.28 0.32
C SER A 17 -20.36 -21.25 0.66
N GLU A 18 -20.13 -21.33 1.97
CA GLU A 18 -19.45 -22.37 2.75
C GLU A 18 -17.92 -22.50 2.63
N PHE A 19 -17.27 -22.25 3.77
CA PHE A 19 -15.85 -22.03 3.94
C PHE A 19 -15.26 -23.04 4.92
N ASN A 20 -14.15 -23.70 4.52
CA ASN A 20 -13.14 -24.25 5.43
C ASN A 20 -11.83 -24.50 4.65
N PRO A 21 -10.71 -23.77 4.87
CA PRO A 21 -9.44 -24.07 4.21
C PRO A 21 -8.35 -24.53 5.20
N PRO A 22 -7.68 -25.66 4.95
CA PRO A 22 -6.39 -25.98 5.53
C PRO A 22 -5.29 -25.57 4.54
N PHE A 23 -4.85 -24.31 4.56
CA PHE A 23 -3.84 -23.80 3.60
C PHE A 23 -2.42 -23.60 4.17
N LEU A 24 -2.15 -24.01 5.40
CA LEU A 24 -0.88 -23.72 6.09
C LEU A 24 0.27 -24.71 5.84
N ALA A 25 0.14 -25.70 4.94
CA ALA A 25 1.13 -26.78 4.81
C ALA A 25 1.67 -26.99 3.39
N THR A 26 2.05 -25.92 2.66
CA THR A 26 2.76 -26.06 1.38
C THR A 26 4.23 -25.64 1.49
N PRO A 27 5.16 -26.23 0.70
CA PRO A 27 6.58 -25.86 0.69
C PRO A 27 6.84 -24.38 0.39
N ALA A 28 5.94 -23.72 -0.34
CA ALA A 28 5.98 -22.28 -0.59
C ALA A 28 5.85 -21.44 0.69
N ALA A 29 5.22 -21.98 1.75
CA ALA A 29 5.11 -21.31 3.05
C ALA A 29 6.43 -21.33 3.85
N GLN A 30 7.36 -22.25 3.56
CA GLN A 30 8.64 -22.34 4.27
C GLN A 30 9.69 -21.37 3.70
N THR A 31 9.76 -21.20 2.38
CA THR A 31 10.58 -20.15 1.74
C THR A 31 10.06 -18.74 2.08
N PHE A 32 8.76 -18.61 2.28
CA PHE A 32 8.10 -17.38 2.72
C PHE A 32 8.56 -16.91 4.11
N ASP A 33 8.80 -17.85 5.04
CA ASP A 33 9.19 -17.53 6.41
C ASP A 33 10.64 -17.03 6.54
N ALA A 34 11.55 -17.55 5.72
CA ALA A 34 12.96 -17.13 5.71
C ALA A 34 13.14 -15.70 5.18
N HIS A 35 12.39 -15.31 4.15
CA HIS A 35 12.48 -13.98 3.56
C HIS A 35 11.73 -12.91 4.37
N ASN A 36 10.63 -13.27 5.06
CA ASN A 36 9.93 -12.35 5.94
C ASN A 36 10.69 -12.01 7.23
N ARG A 37 11.65 -12.85 7.66
CA ARG A 37 12.59 -12.49 8.75
C ARG A 37 13.52 -11.33 8.37
N SER A 38 13.65 -11.04 7.07
CA SER A 38 14.40 -9.87 6.57
C SER A 38 13.59 -8.58 6.58
N LEU A 39 12.28 -8.64 6.81
CA LEU A 39 11.48 -7.43 6.99
C LEU A 39 11.81 -6.87 8.36
N ARG A 40 12.72 -5.88 8.37
CA ARG A 40 13.04 -5.06 9.53
C ARG A 40 11.83 -4.17 9.80
N PHE A 41 10.82 -4.77 10.41
CA PHE A 41 9.72 -4.03 10.98
C PHE A 41 10.14 -3.64 12.41
N PRO A 42 10.58 -2.39 12.65
CA PRO A 42 10.66 -1.85 14.01
C PRO A 42 9.30 -2.04 14.72
N ALA A 43 9.33 -2.11 16.05
CA ALA A 43 8.31 -2.69 16.93
C ALA A 43 6.83 -2.35 16.63
N HIS A 44 6.27 -2.96 15.59
CA HIS A 44 4.85 -2.86 15.28
C HIS A 44 4.04 -3.70 16.26
N THR A 45 2.79 -3.31 16.49
CA THR A 45 1.84 -4.24 17.10
C THR A 45 1.84 -5.56 16.31
N PRO A 46 1.82 -6.73 16.98
CA PRO A 46 1.82 -8.03 16.32
C PRO A 46 0.73 -8.18 15.25
N ALA A 47 -0.39 -7.48 15.45
CA ALA A 47 -1.51 -7.45 14.53
C ALA A 47 -1.18 -6.73 13.21
N LEU A 48 -0.52 -5.56 13.25
CA LEU A 48 -0.11 -4.84 12.04
C LEU A 48 0.93 -5.63 11.26
N ALA A 49 1.93 -6.18 11.95
CA ALA A 49 2.95 -7.02 11.32
C ALA A 49 2.32 -8.23 10.60
N ALA A 50 1.30 -8.84 11.20
CA ALA A 50 0.56 -9.94 10.58
C ALA A 50 -0.18 -9.47 9.31
N VAL A 51 -0.82 -8.30 9.33
CA VAL A 51 -1.55 -7.77 8.16
C VAL A 51 -0.60 -7.37 7.03
N LEU A 52 0.53 -6.73 7.33
CA LEU A 52 1.58 -6.44 6.34
C LEU A 52 2.10 -7.73 5.71
N ARG A 53 2.37 -8.75 6.53
CA ARG A 53 2.83 -10.06 6.04
C ARG A 53 1.85 -10.68 5.06
N ASP A 54 0.56 -10.65 5.37
CA ASP A 54 -0.47 -11.21 4.50
C ASP A 54 -0.63 -10.39 3.22
N ALA A 55 -0.61 -9.06 3.30
CA ALA A 55 -0.63 -8.19 2.12
C ALA A 55 0.59 -8.45 1.22
N THR A 56 1.78 -8.62 1.80
CA THR A 56 3.01 -8.95 1.06
C THR A 56 2.93 -10.34 0.43
N HIS A 57 2.34 -11.31 1.13
CA HIS A 57 2.08 -12.64 0.58
C HIS A 57 1.20 -12.58 -0.66
N ILE A 58 0.07 -11.87 -0.57
CA ILE A 58 -0.87 -11.66 -1.68
C ILE A 58 -0.17 -10.98 -2.85
N ALA A 59 0.58 -9.92 -2.57
CA ALA A 59 1.33 -9.19 -3.60
C ALA A 59 2.29 -10.12 -4.37
N ARG A 60 3.03 -10.98 -3.66
CA ARG A 60 3.92 -11.98 -4.28
C ARG A 60 3.16 -13.03 -5.08
N LEU A 61 2.04 -13.54 -4.58
CA LEU A 61 1.21 -14.49 -5.32
C LEU A 61 0.71 -13.88 -6.64
N LEU A 62 0.23 -12.64 -6.58
CA LEU A 62 -0.26 -11.91 -7.76
C LEU A 62 0.88 -11.58 -8.73
N GLN A 63 2.06 -11.23 -8.22
CA GLN A 63 3.26 -11.01 -9.04
C GLN A 63 3.69 -12.30 -9.75
N ALA A 64 3.73 -13.43 -9.03
CA ALA A 64 4.05 -14.73 -9.60
C ALA A 64 3.02 -15.13 -10.68
N ALA A 65 1.73 -14.92 -10.41
CA ALA A 65 0.67 -15.18 -11.39
C ALA A 65 0.76 -14.27 -12.62
N SER A 66 1.24 -13.04 -12.48
CA SER A 66 1.39 -12.07 -13.58
C SER A 66 2.60 -12.36 -14.47
N THR A 67 3.65 -12.97 -13.91
CA THR A 67 4.90 -13.28 -14.62
C THR A 67 4.91 -14.69 -15.21
N SER A 68 4.16 -15.60 -14.62
CA SER A 68 4.09 -16.96 -15.12
C SER A 68 3.23 -17.00 -16.40
N GLY A 69 3.84 -17.43 -17.51
CA GLY A 69 3.14 -17.58 -18.79
C GLY A 69 1.96 -18.56 -18.74
N SER A 70 1.37 -18.86 -19.91
CA SER A 70 0.11 -19.61 -20.08
C SER A 70 0.02 -21.00 -19.43
N GLY A 71 1.10 -21.53 -18.84
CA GLY A 71 1.15 -22.83 -18.18
C GLY A 71 1.05 -22.82 -16.65
N CYS A 72 0.91 -21.67 -15.99
CA CYS A 72 0.85 -21.62 -14.53
C CYS A 72 -0.56 -21.85 -13.97
N ALA A 73 -0.61 -22.43 -12.76
CA ALA A 73 -1.85 -22.64 -12.04
C ALA A 73 -2.59 -21.30 -11.87
N LYS A 74 -3.76 -21.18 -12.51
CA LYS A 74 -4.63 -20.02 -12.33
C LYS A 74 -4.99 -19.92 -10.86
N LEU A 75 -4.66 -18.80 -10.22
CA LEU A 75 -5.18 -18.51 -8.89
C LEU A 75 -6.70 -18.56 -8.93
N ALA A 76 -7.30 -19.33 -8.03
CA ALA A 76 -8.75 -19.40 -7.93
C ALA A 76 -9.27 -17.99 -7.59
N SER A 77 -10.14 -17.43 -8.44
CA SER A 77 -10.67 -16.08 -8.26
C SER A 77 -11.34 -15.89 -6.90
N SER A 78 -12.02 -16.92 -6.39
CA SER A 78 -12.64 -16.93 -5.06
C SER A 78 -11.59 -16.80 -3.96
N ALA A 79 -10.49 -17.56 -4.02
CA ALA A 79 -9.43 -17.50 -3.02
C ALA A 79 -8.77 -16.12 -2.97
N VAL A 80 -8.53 -15.50 -4.12
CA VAL A 80 -7.99 -14.13 -4.19
C VAL A 80 -8.97 -13.14 -3.55
N HIS A 81 -10.25 -13.22 -3.93
CA HIS A 81 -11.31 -12.36 -3.41
C HIS A 81 -11.47 -12.49 -1.89
N ASP A 82 -11.56 -13.71 -1.36
CA ASP A 82 -11.72 -13.97 0.07
C ASP A 82 -10.52 -13.46 0.87
N THR A 83 -9.32 -13.56 0.30
CA THR A 83 -8.11 -13.03 0.94
C THR A 83 -8.14 -11.49 1.00
N PHE A 84 -8.62 -10.81 -0.05
CA PHE A 84 -8.80 -9.36 -0.02
C PHE A 84 -9.88 -8.92 0.97
N ILE A 85 -10.99 -9.66 1.08
CA ILE A 85 -12.03 -9.41 2.08
C ILE A 85 -11.45 -9.55 3.50
N LEU A 86 -10.75 -10.65 3.77
CA LEU A 86 -10.12 -10.88 5.07
C LEU A 86 -9.09 -9.80 5.41
N LEU A 87 -8.29 -9.40 4.42
CA LEU A 87 -7.34 -8.30 4.57
C LEU A 87 -8.06 -7.00 4.91
N GLY A 88 -9.17 -6.69 4.23
CA GLY A 88 -10.01 -5.53 4.50
C GLY A 88 -10.58 -5.54 5.93
N PHE A 89 -11.13 -6.66 6.39
CA PHE A 89 -11.63 -6.79 7.76
C PHE A 89 -10.53 -6.61 8.81
N ARG A 90 -9.34 -7.16 8.56
CA ARG A 90 -8.22 -7.01 9.48
C ARG A 90 -7.68 -5.59 9.50
N LEU A 91 -7.63 -4.91 8.35
CA LEU A 91 -7.31 -3.47 8.29
C LEU A 91 -8.31 -2.63 9.07
N GLN A 92 -9.61 -2.94 8.94
CA GLN A 92 -10.66 -2.28 9.71
C GLN A 92 -10.49 -2.53 11.22
N ALA A 93 -10.07 -3.73 11.62
CA ALA A 93 -9.80 -4.06 13.02
C ALA A 93 -8.53 -3.40 13.58
N LEU A 94 -7.50 -3.19 12.74
CA LEU A 94 -6.28 -2.47 13.10
C LEU A 94 -6.48 -0.97 13.25
N SER A 95 -7.50 -0.46 12.58
CA SER A 95 -7.56 0.95 12.27
C SER A 95 -9.00 1.45 12.43
N PRO A 96 -9.33 2.13 13.54
CA PRO A 96 -10.35 3.15 13.45
C PRO A 96 -9.69 4.33 12.73
N LEU A 97 -9.65 4.24 11.40
CA LEU A 97 -8.87 5.14 10.54
C LEU A 97 -9.20 6.60 10.87
N VAL A 98 -8.26 7.26 11.56
CA VAL A 98 -8.22 8.70 11.78
C VAL A 98 -9.40 9.23 12.61
N ALA A 99 -9.34 9.11 13.94
CA ALA A 99 -10.07 10.07 14.78
C ALA A 99 -9.58 11.48 14.46
N ARG A 100 -10.46 12.29 13.89
CA ARG A 100 -10.37 13.75 14.00
C ARG A 100 -11.19 14.17 15.21
N PRO A 101 -10.59 14.77 16.25
CA PRO A 101 -11.34 15.57 17.22
C PRO A 101 -11.96 16.82 16.58
N SER A 102 -11.42 17.29 15.44
CA SER A 102 -11.73 18.61 14.86
C SER A 102 -12.96 18.68 13.95
N LEU A 103 -13.55 17.56 13.51
CA LEU A 103 -14.81 17.56 12.72
C LEU A 103 -16.02 17.02 13.50
N ALA A 104 -15.79 16.46 14.69
CA ALA A 104 -16.85 16.04 15.60
C ALA A 104 -17.70 17.21 16.14
N ALA A 105 -17.27 18.46 15.92
CA ALA A 105 -18.04 19.64 16.29
C ALA A 105 -19.11 20.05 15.26
N SER A 106 -19.17 19.44 14.06
CA SER A 106 -20.09 19.91 13.00
C SER A 106 -20.87 18.82 12.24
N PHE A 107 -20.94 17.60 12.78
CA PHE A 107 -21.91 16.60 12.32
C PHE A 107 -22.61 15.99 13.53
N THR A 108 -23.68 16.65 13.97
CA THR A 108 -24.59 16.12 14.98
C THR A 108 -25.52 15.08 14.38
N ALA A 109 -25.73 14.03 15.18
CA ALA A 109 -26.77 13.00 15.13
C ALA A 109 -26.60 11.85 14.12
N GLY A 110 -26.01 10.73 14.60
CA GLY A 110 -26.48 9.41 14.18
C GLY A 110 -25.45 8.29 14.01
N THR A 111 -24.15 8.58 13.91
CA THR A 111 -23.17 7.54 13.60
C THR A 111 -22.20 7.34 14.75
N LEU A 112 -22.13 6.11 15.26
CA LEU A 112 -21.29 5.63 16.36
C LEU A 112 -19.84 6.08 16.19
N ALA A 113 -19.48 7.18 16.85
CA ALA A 113 -18.10 7.61 16.99
C ALA A 113 -17.40 6.65 17.94
N MET A 114 -16.64 5.70 17.38
CA MET A 114 -15.78 4.82 18.16
C MET A 114 -14.60 5.64 18.72
N PRO A 115 -14.35 5.61 20.05
CA PRO A 115 -13.22 6.30 20.65
C PRO A 115 -11.92 5.67 20.12
N CYS A 116 -11.13 6.44 19.39
CA CYS A 116 -9.82 6.03 18.92
C CYS A 116 -8.79 6.23 20.02
N LYS A 117 -7.90 5.26 20.24
CA LYS A 117 -6.72 5.45 21.08
C LYS A 117 -5.78 6.46 20.42
N GLU A 118 -5.65 7.65 21.00
CA GLU A 118 -4.50 8.53 20.77
C GLU A 118 -3.24 7.77 21.24
N GLY A 119 -2.40 7.29 20.33
CA GLY A 119 -1.16 6.60 20.72
C GLY A 119 -0.52 5.60 19.75
N GLY A 120 -1.01 5.45 18.51
CA GLY A 120 -0.29 4.63 17.51
C GLY A 120 1.02 5.27 17.09
N SER A 121 2.07 4.46 16.87
CA SER A 121 3.36 4.98 16.39
C SER A 121 3.24 5.57 14.97
N LEU A 122 4.17 6.45 14.57
CA LEU A 122 4.15 7.02 13.21
C LEU A 122 4.25 5.95 12.12
N GLU A 123 4.99 4.89 12.38
CA GLU A 123 5.12 3.73 11.50
C GLU A 123 3.79 3.01 11.32
N GLU A 124 3.04 2.78 12.40
CA GLU A 124 1.74 2.12 12.31
C GLU A 124 0.76 2.93 11.47
N ARG A 125 0.82 4.27 11.58
CA ARG A 125 0.01 5.19 10.78
C ARG A 125 0.42 5.15 9.31
N ALA A 126 1.73 5.22 9.02
CA ALA A 126 2.26 5.13 7.66
C ALA A 126 1.90 3.79 6.98
N ALA A 127 2.10 2.68 7.70
CA ALA A 127 1.75 1.35 7.23
C ALA A 127 0.24 1.21 6.98
N SER A 128 -0.59 1.72 7.88
CA SER A 128 -2.06 1.70 7.72
C SER A 128 -2.50 2.47 6.48
N VAL A 129 -1.98 3.69 6.28
CA VAL A 129 -2.28 4.51 5.10
C VAL A 129 -1.83 3.80 3.81
N GLY A 130 -0.61 3.26 3.79
CA GLY A 130 -0.10 2.53 2.64
C GLY A 130 -0.88 1.24 2.35
N LEU A 131 -1.32 0.51 3.39
CA LEU A 131 -2.12 -0.70 3.23
C LEU A 131 -3.52 -0.39 2.68
N VAL A 132 -4.14 0.69 3.15
CA VAL A 132 -5.41 1.15 2.59
C VAL A 132 -5.24 1.50 1.12
N ALA A 133 -4.18 2.24 0.77
CA ALA A 133 -3.86 2.55 -0.62
C ALA A 133 -3.50 1.29 -1.46
N PHE A 134 -2.88 0.28 -0.86
CA PHE A 134 -2.62 -1.00 -1.53
C PHE A 134 -3.93 -1.73 -1.84
N VAL A 135 -4.80 -1.93 -0.86
CA VAL A 135 -6.13 -2.55 -1.07
C VAL A 135 -6.93 -1.73 -2.08
N ALA A 136 -6.77 -0.41 -2.04
CA ALA A 136 -7.39 0.50 -2.98
C ALA A 136 -7.07 0.19 -4.44
N SER A 137 -5.82 -0.17 -4.75
CA SER A 137 -5.41 -0.52 -6.11
C SER A 137 -6.28 -1.63 -6.74
N PHE A 138 -6.82 -2.55 -5.95
CA PHE A 138 -7.63 -3.68 -6.44
C PHE A 138 -9.11 -3.36 -6.53
N LEU A 139 -9.63 -2.61 -5.54
CA LEU A 139 -11.04 -2.24 -5.51
C LEU A 139 -11.37 -1.17 -6.57
N TRP A 140 -10.40 -0.33 -6.91
CA TRP A 140 -10.60 0.80 -7.84
C TRP A 140 -9.90 0.65 -9.20
N GLY A 141 -9.06 -0.38 -9.38
CA GLY A 141 -8.23 -0.59 -10.58
C GLY A 141 -8.95 -0.99 -11.88
N GLY A 142 -10.29 -1.04 -11.91
CA GLY A 142 -11.07 -1.60 -13.02
C GLY A 142 -11.52 -0.64 -14.12
N GLY A 143 -10.95 0.56 -14.27
CA GLY A 143 -11.33 1.50 -15.34
C GLY A 143 -12.75 2.10 -15.21
N CYS A 144 -13.50 1.77 -14.16
CA CYS A 144 -14.73 2.45 -13.79
C CYS A 144 -14.39 3.81 -13.16
N GLY A 145 -14.02 4.79 -13.99
CA GLY A 145 -13.71 6.18 -13.63
C GLY A 145 -14.91 6.98 -13.10
N ARG A 146 -15.71 6.40 -12.19
CA ARG A 146 -16.98 6.96 -11.75
C ARG A 146 -17.26 6.83 -10.25
N LEU A 147 -16.27 6.54 -9.42
CA LEU A 147 -16.42 6.86 -8.01
C LEU A 147 -15.97 8.29 -7.80
N THR A 148 -16.96 9.15 -7.59
CA THR A 148 -16.81 10.53 -7.16
C THR A 148 -15.75 10.61 -6.07
N SER A 149 -14.82 11.55 -6.19
CA SER A 149 -13.64 11.87 -5.35
C SER A 149 -13.84 12.00 -3.82
N GLY A 150 -14.98 11.61 -3.27
CA GLY A 150 -15.31 11.70 -1.84
C GLY A 150 -14.67 10.65 -0.94
N PRO A 151 -14.77 9.33 -1.23
CA PRO A 151 -14.48 8.28 -0.25
C PRO A 151 -13.01 8.10 0.14
N LEU A 152 -12.06 8.69 -0.59
CA LEU A 152 -10.62 8.48 -0.38
C LEU A 152 -9.85 9.74 0.01
N ARG A 153 -10.53 10.88 0.11
CA ARG A 153 -9.92 12.14 0.53
C ARG A 153 -9.25 12.05 1.90
N TRP A 154 -9.85 11.28 2.82
CA TRP A 154 -9.31 11.08 4.15
C TRP A 154 -7.96 10.33 4.13
N VAL A 155 -7.72 9.46 3.14
CA VAL A 155 -6.45 8.72 3.01
C VAL A 155 -5.34 9.69 2.59
N GLU A 156 -5.62 10.60 1.66
CA GLU A 156 -4.67 11.64 1.25
C GLU A 156 -4.36 12.60 2.42
N GLU A 157 -5.39 13.04 3.16
CA GLU A 157 -5.21 13.89 4.33
C GLU A 157 -4.39 13.19 5.43
N ALA A 158 -4.65 11.91 5.66
CA ALA A 158 -3.87 11.09 6.59
C ALA A 158 -2.41 10.93 6.15
N ALA A 159 -2.18 10.70 4.85
CA ALA A 159 -0.83 10.62 4.29
C ALA A 159 -0.06 11.92 4.49
N ARG A 160 -0.69 13.07 4.23
CA ARG A 160 -0.08 14.39 4.46
C ARG A 160 0.29 14.62 5.92
N ASP A 161 -0.59 14.24 6.84
CA ASP A 161 -0.33 14.35 8.29
C ASP A 161 0.87 13.48 8.71
N VAL A 162 0.89 12.21 8.27
CA VAL A 162 2.01 11.30 8.51
C VAL A 162 3.32 11.87 7.97
N ILE A 163 3.34 12.31 6.71
CA ILE A 163 4.55 12.84 6.07
C ILE A 163 5.05 14.10 6.78
N THR A 164 4.14 15.02 7.14
CA THR A 164 4.50 16.26 7.83
C THR A 164 5.11 15.97 9.20
N SER A 165 4.62 14.92 9.87
CA SER A 165 5.13 14.48 11.17
C SER A 165 6.49 13.79 11.09
N CYS A 166 6.84 13.16 9.96
CA CYS A 166 8.06 12.34 9.83
C CYS A 166 9.26 13.09 9.22
N LEU A 167 9.04 14.06 8.34
CA LEU A 167 10.13 14.74 7.61
C LEU A 167 11.19 15.43 8.48
N PRO A 168 10.85 16.04 9.63
CA PRO A 168 11.86 16.64 10.51
C PRO A 168 12.83 15.60 11.11
N LEU A 169 12.37 14.35 11.29
CA LEU A 169 13.13 13.29 11.97
C LEU A 169 14.25 12.73 11.07
N SER A 170 14.02 12.70 9.76
CA SER A 170 14.95 12.11 8.79
C SER A 170 16.23 12.93 8.56
N ARG A 171 16.34 14.15 9.11
CA ARG A 171 17.48 15.07 8.87
C ARG A 171 18.61 14.95 9.90
N ASN A 172 18.36 14.31 11.05
CA ASN A 172 19.27 14.29 12.20
C ASN A 172 19.89 12.90 12.43
N GLY A 173 20.72 12.44 11.49
CA GLY A 173 21.38 11.13 11.58
C GLY A 173 20.40 9.97 11.34
N MET A 174 20.83 8.97 10.56
CA MET A 174 20.01 7.79 10.28
C MET A 174 20.39 6.67 11.24
N ASP A 175 19.60 6.49 12.29
CA ASP A 175 19.52 5.19 12.94
C ASP A 175 18.75 4.20 12.04
N ASP A 176 18.86 2.90 12.35
CA ASP A 176 18.19 1.84 11.58
C ASP A 176 16.66 2.02 11.56
N GLU A 177 16.07 2.62 12.60
CA GLU A 177 14.63 2.88 12.72
C GLU A 177 14.17 3.98 11.74
N SER A 178 14.93 5.07 11.65
CA SER A 178 14.68 6.16 10.69
C SER A 178 14.79 5.71 9.24
N VAL A 179 15.71 4.77 8.96
CA VAL A 179 15.81 4.14 7.63
C VAL A 179 14.55 3.33 7.33
N ALA A 180 14.13 2.45 8.23
CA ALA A 180 12.94 1.61 8.03
C ALA A 180 11.67 2.45 7.86
N LEU A 181 11.49 3.51 8.65
CA LEU A 181 10.40 4.47 8.48
C LEU A 181 10.49 5.19 7.13
N GLY A 182 11.68 5.60 6.70
CA GLY A 182 11.90 6.20 5.38
C GLY A 182 11.48 5.26 4.23
N GLU A 183 11.87 3.99 4.28
CA GLU A 183 11.48 2.98 3.28
C GLU A 183 9.96 2.75 3.28
N LEU A 184 9.34 2.72 4.45
CA LEU A 184 7.89 2.59 4.61
C LEU A 184 7.14 3.81 4.03
N LEU A 185 7.62 5.03 4.29
CA LEU A 185 7.06 6.25 3.72
C LEU A 185 7.21 6.29 2.21
N LEU A 186 8.36 5.85 1.69
CA LEU A 186 8.59 5.70 0.26
C LEU A 186 7.55 4.76 -0.34
N TRP A 187 7.38 3.57 0.21
CA TRP A 187 6.37 2.62 -0.24
C TRP A 187 4.95 3.22 -0.20
N MET A 188 4.56 3.86 0.91
CA MET A 188 3.24 4.49 1.06
C MET A 188 2.98 5.53 -0.05
N LEU A 189 3.96 6.38 -0.36
CA LEU A 189 3.87 7.37 -1.44
C LEU A 189 3.67 6.71 -2.80
N PHE A 190 4.50 5.71 -3.12
CA PHE A 190 4.45 5.02 -4.41
C PHE A 190 3.16 4.22 -4.61
N VAL A 191 2.68 3.51 -3.58
CA VAL A 191 1.43 2.75 -3.67
C VAL A 191 0.22 3.69 -3.71
N GLY A 192 0.25 4.81 -3.01
CA GLY A 192 -0.81 5.82 -3.08
C GLY A 192 -0.94 6.52 -4.43
N VAL A 193 0.17 6.75 -5.13
CA VAL A 193 0.12 7.25 -6.53
C VAL A 193 -0.33 6.16 -7.48
N SER A 194 0.23 4.95 -7.34
CA SER A 194 -0.08 3.83 -8.24
C SER A 194 -1.55 3.40 -8.17
N SER A 195 -2.13 3.43 -6.98
CA SER A 195 -3.56 3.20 -6.73
C SER A 195 -4.46 4.33 -7.22
N GLY A 196 -3.90 5.51 -7.52
CA GLY A 196 -4.65 6.72 -7.87
C GLY A 196 -5.26 7.44 -6.66
N VAL A 197 -5.00 6.98 -5.44
CA VAL A 197 -5.51 7.58 -4.19
C VAL A 197 -4.96 8.99 -3.97
N PHE A 198 -3.69 9.23 -4.35
CA PHE A 198 -3.02 10.53 -4.15
C PHE A 198 -3.09 11.47 -5.36
N GLU A 199 -3.70 11.05 -6.47
CA GLU A 199 -3.81 11.86 -7.70
C GLU A 199 -5.18 12.58 -7.82
N VAL A 200 -6.06 12.46 -6.82
CA VAL A 200 -7.51 12.63 -7.02
C VAL A 200 -7.96 14.02 -7.46
N ARG A 201 -7.31 15.15 -7.11
CA ARG A 201 -7.86 16.48 -7.51
C ARG A 201 -6.93 17.67 -7.64
N TYR A 202 -5.72 17.66 -7.09
CA TYR A 202 -4.94 18.88 -7.09
C TYR A 202 -4.13 19.01 -8.39
N ALA A 203 -4.38 20.08 -9.14
CA ALA A 203 -3.47 20.59 -10.17
C ALA A 203 -2.03 20.83 -9.63
N SER A 204 -1.83 20.74 -8.31
CA SER A 204 -0.53 20.63 -7.63
C SER A 204 -0.11 19.18 -7.37
N GLY A 205 -0.30 18.26 -8.32
CA GLY A 205 0.21 16.87 -8.28
C GLY A 205 1.73 16.75 -8.02
N GLY A 206 2.43 17.89 -8.02
CA GLY A 206 3.81 17.99 -7.56
C GLY A 206 4.01 17.69 -6.07
N TRP A 207 3.02 17.85 -5.18
CA TRP A 207 3.30 17.69 -3.73
C TRP A 207 3.82 16.28 -3.39
N VAL A 208 3.20 15.23 -3.95
CA VAL A 208 3.62 13.84 -3.73
C VAL A 208 5.01 13.62 -4.32
N ALA A 209 5.28 14.18 -5.50
CA ALA A 209 6.58 14.07 -6.17
C ALA A 209 7.68 14.79 -5.38
N VAL A 210 7.42 16.00 -4.87
CA VAL A 210 8.32 16.74 -3.97
C VAL A 210 8.63 15.91 -2.74
N LYS A 211 7.60 15.37 -2.07
CA LYS A 211 7.79 14.55 -0.86
C LYS A 211 8.49 13.24 -1.13
N THR A 212 8.26 12.64 -2.30
CA THR A 212 8.99 11.45 -2.73
C THR A 212 10.47 11.76 -2.93
N GLY A 213 10.81 12.88 -3.58
CA GLY A 213 12.20 13.32 -3.74
C GLY A 213 12.88 13.64 -2.40
N GLU A 214 12.16 14.23 -1.45
CA GLU A 214 12.66 14.45 -0.08
C GLU A 214 12.99 13.13 0.64
N VAL A 215 12.07 12.15 0.60
CA VAL A 215 12.28 10.83 1.23
C VAL A 215 13.38 10.04 0.52
N MET A 216 13.43 10.06 -0.81
CA MET A 216 14.51 9.42 -1.57
C MET A 216 15.86 10.03 -1.21
N ARG A 217 15.94 11.35 -1.04
CA ARG A 217 17.18 12.02 -0.61
C ARG A 217 17.62 11.55 0.76
N SER A 218 16.71 11.46 1.73
CA SER A 218 17.09 10.99 3.05
C SER A 218 17.56 9.55 3.04
N LEU A 219 16.96 8.70 2.19
CA LEU A 219 17.39 7.31 1.96
C LEU A 219 18.68 7.16 1.10
N GLY A 220 19.28 8.25 0.62
CA GLY A 220 20.44 8.18 -0.27
C GLY A 220 20.13 7.60 -1.66
N LEU A 221 18.88 7.68 -2.12
CA LEU A 221 18.39 7.14 -3.40
C LEU A 221 18.30 8.19 -4.52
N VAL A 222 18.93 9.36 -4.38
CA VAL A 222 18.83 10.46 -5.36
C VAL A 222 19.34 10.04 -6.74
N ASP A 223 20.50 9.40 -6.77
CA ASP A 223 21.18 8.94 -7.99
C ASP A 223 20.88 7.46 -8.29
N ALA A 224 19.99 6.85 -7.52
CA ALA A 224 19.63 5.45 -7.67
C ALA A 224 18.78 5.25 -8.93
N ASP A 225 18.98 4.13 -9.62
CA ASP A 225 18.12 3.74 -10.74
C ASP A 225 16.76 3.19 -10.27
N TRP A 226 15.85 2.97 -11.22
CA TRP A 226 14.53 2.45 -10.91
C TRP A 226 14.59 1.07 -10.24
N GLU A 227 15.57 0.23 -10.59
CA GLU A 227 15.72 -1.11 -10.03
C GLU A 227 16.08 -1.05 -8.54
N SER A 228 17.01 -0.16 -8.18
CA SER A 228 17.38 0.13 -6.80
C SER A 228 16.17 0.61 -5.99
N VAL A 229 15.38 1.55 -6.52
CA VAL A 229 14.14 2.02 -5.86
C VAL A 229 13.13 0.87 -5.73
N THR A 230 12.95 0.08 -6.78
CA THR A 230 12.01 -1.05 -6.78
C THR A 230 12.41 -2.09 -5.74
N SER A 231 13.70 -2.35 -5.55
CA SER A 231 14.19 -3.28 -4.52
C SER A 231 13.80 -2.88 -3.09
N VAL A 232 13.63 -1.57 -2.84
CA VAL A 232 13.11 -1.05 -1.57
C VAL A 232 11.59 -1.24 -1.50
N LEU A 233 10.87 -0.91 -2.58
CA LEU A 233 9.42 -1.04 -2.65
C LEU A 233 8.94 -2.50 -2.48
N GLU A 234 9.68 -3.47 -3.03
CA GLU A 234 9.37 -4.90 -2.98
C GLU A 234 9.51 -5.54 -1.60
N ARG A 235 10.08 -4.81 -0.62
CA ARG A 235 10.02 -5.20 0.79
C ARG A 235 8.61 -5.09 1.36
N PHE A 236 7.76 -4.28 0.75
CA PHE A 236 6.39 -4.05 1.17
C PHE A 236 5.41 -4.65 0.13
N PRO A 237 4.09 -4.65 0.40
CA PRO A 237 3.10 -5.11 -0.58
C PRO A 237 3.19 -4.30 -1.89
N TRP A 238 3.83 -4.88 -2.89
CA TRP A 238 4.07 -4.28 -4.20
C TRP A 238 3.86 -5.31 -5.31
N ILE A 239 3.23 -4.89 -6.41
CA ILE A 239 2.99 -5.73 -7.58
C ILE A 239 3.43 -4.92 -8.79
N ASP A 240 4.54 -5.30 -9.41
CA ASP A 240 5.12 -4.57 -10.54
C ASP A 240 4.16 -4.50 -11.73
N ALA A 241 3.40 -5.58 -11.98
CA ALA A 241 2.41 -5.61 -13.05
C ALA A 241 1.30 -4.55 -12.88
N LEU A 242 0.98 -4.17 -11.63
CA LEU A 242 -0.07 -3.19 -11.31
C LEU A 242 0.51 -1.79 -11.06
N HIS A 243 1.62 -1.71 -10.33
CA HIS A 243 2.17 -0.46 -9.83
C HIS A 243 3.40 0.01 -10.62
N GLY A 244 4.15 -0.90 -11.24
CA GLY A 244 5.47 -0.62 -11.83
C GLY A 244 5.48 0.53 -12.83
N ARG A 245 4.54 0.56 -13.78
CA ARG A 245 4.46 1.63 -14.79
C ARG A 245 4.18 2.99 -14.16
N LYS A 246 3.18 3.10 -13.28
CA LYS A 246 2.80 4.36 -12.64
C LYS A 246 3.88 4.81 -11.65
N GLY A 247 4.42 3.86 -10.89
CA GLY A 247 5.56 4.07 -10.00
C GLY A 247 6.75 4.64 -10.75
N ARG A 248 7.17 4.05 -11.87
CA ARG A 248 8.29 4.57 -12.66
C ARG A 248 8.04 5.99 -13.17
N VAL A 249 6.84 6.29 -13.68
CA VAL A 249 6.49 7.67 -14.10
C VAL A 249 6.56 8.65 -12.93
N HIS A 250 6.10 8.23 -11.76
CA HIS A 250 6.17 9.03 -10.52
C HIS A 250 7.62 9.26 -10.06
N TRP A 251 8.44 8.22 -10.08
CA TRP A 251 9.87 8.30 -9.79
C TRP A 251 10.59 9.30 -10.70
N GLU A 252 10.39 9.22 -12.01
CA GLU A 252 10.98 10.17 -12.95
C GLU A 252 10.58 11.63 -12.64
N ARG A 253 9.30 11.86 -12.31
CA ARG A 253 8.81 13.19 -11.91
C ARG A 253 9.43 13.68 -10.59
N SER A 254 9.66 12.77 -9.64
CA SER A 254 10.26 13.11 -8.35
C SER A 254 11.72 13.56 -8.46
N LYS A 255 12.46 13.10 -9.48
CA LYS A 255 13.84 13.52 -9.75
C LYS A 255 13.94 14.93 -10.31
N VAL A 256 13.04 15.33 -11.21
CA VAL A 256 13.09 16.63 -11.93
C VAL A 256 12.89 17.84 -11.00
N LEU A 257 12.33 17.63 -9.81
CA LEU A 257 12.07 18.69 -8.86
C LEU A 257 13.30 19.08 -8.03
N PHE A 258 14.46 18.47 -8.28
CA PHE A 258 15.72 18.66 -7.58
C PHE A 258 16.92 18.44 -8.52
#